data_AF-A0A1Z9QPS3-F1
#
_entry.id   AF-A0A1Z9QPS3-F1
#
_cell.length_a   1.000
_cell.length_b   1.000
_cell.length_c   1.000
_cell.angle_alpha   90.00
_cell.angle_beta   90.00
_cell.angle_gamma   90.00
#
_symmetry.space_group_name_H-M   'P 1'
#
loop_
_entity.id
_entity.type
_entity.pdbx_description
1 polymer ?
#
loop_
_entity_poly.entity_id
_entity_poly.type
_entity_poly.pdbx_seq_one_letter_code
_entity_poly.pdbx_strand_id
1 'polypeptide(L)'
;MIKEIQEKVLEKLNTPADRFKEIFQNQQSLRLTRKGRNKMMRKYDNWAFEEHGLKAGDQIALQRKMTYPYFIDKKMIVLFTERDAFMAKMAGAKGWIDGKP
;
A
#
# COMPACT_ATOMS: atom_id res chain seq x y z
N MET A 1 10.19 11.36 -7.29
CA MET A 1 8.82 11.09 -6.78
C MET A 1 8.71 9.90 -5.82
N ILE A 2 8.81 8.60 -6.24
CA ILE A 2 8.65 7.47 -5.30
C ILE A 2 9.66 7.54 -4.14
N LYS A 3 10.95 7.73 -4.44
CA LYS A 3 12.02 7.82 -3.45
C LYS A 3 11.77 8.91 -2.41
N GLU A 4 11.38 10.11 -2.85
CA GLU A 4 11.03 11.22 -1.95
C GLU A 4 9.86 10.89 -1.03
N ILE A 5 8.83 10.19 -1.53
CA ILE A 5 7.71 9.74 -0.69
C ILE A 5 8.20 8.73 0.34
N GLN A 6 9.04 7.77 -0.06
CA GLN A 6 9.60 6.78 0.86
C GLN A 6 10.44 7.45 1.96
N GLU A 7 11.29 8.41 1.60
CA GLU A 7 12.10 9.18 2.56
C GLU A 7 11.23 9.95 3.54
N LYS A 8 10.19 10.65 3.06
CA LYS A 8 9.21 11.34 3.91
C LYS A 8 8.50 10.37 4.85
N VAL A 9 8.12 9.18 4.38
CA VAL A 9 7.47 8.18 5.22
C VAL A 9 8.44 7.65 6.29
N LEU A 10 9.69 7.37 5.94
CA LEU A 10 10.71 6.93 6.89
C LEU A 10 10.94 7.98 7.99
N GLU A 11 11.06 9.25 7.61
CA GLU A 11 11.16 10.38 8.53
C GLU A 11 9.95 10.45 9.46
N LYS A 12 8.73 10.46 8.90
CA LYS A 12 7.49 10.51 9.70
C LYS A 12 7.33 9.29 10.60
N LEU A 13 7.86 8.14 10.23
CA LEU A 13 7.84 6.93 11.07
C LEU A 13 9.05 6.83 12.02
N ASN A 14 9.88 7.87 12.13
CA ASN A 14 11.12 7.87 12.92
C ASN A 14 11.96 6.61 12.66
N THR A 15 12.07 6.20 11.40
CA THR A 15 12.78 5.00 10.99
C THR A 15 14.01 5.41 10.18
N PRO A 16 15.23 5.06 10.62
CA PRO A 16 16.43 5.43 9.87
C PRO A 16 16.51 4.69 8.52
N ALA A 17 17.26 5.25 7.58
CA ALA A 17 17.29 4.80 6.19
C ALA A 17 17.86 3.39 6.01
N ASP A 18 18.77 2.95 6.88
CA ASP A 18 19.33 1.58 6.89
C ASP A 18 18.26 0.51 7.17
N ARG A 19 17.19 0.89 7.88
CA ARG A 19 16.01 0.05 8.15
C ARG A 19 14.92 0.16 7.07
N PHE A 20 15.24 0.68 5.88
CA PHE A 20 14.32 0.82 4.75
C PHE A 20 13.50 -0.47 4.49
N LYS A 21 14.19 -1.62 4.45
CA LYS A 21 13.59 -2.93 4.15
C LYS A 21 12.60 -3.41 5.23
N GLU A 22 12.54 -2.73 6.37
CA GLU A 22 11.50 -2.98 7.36
C GLU A 22 10.18 -2.29 7.01
N ILE A 23 10.21 -1.22 6.21
CA ILE A 23 9.04 -0.42 5.88
C ILE A 23 8.55 -0.75 4.49
N PHE A 24 9.44 -0.73 3.49
CA PHE A 24 9.12 -0.94 2.08
C PHE A 24 9.76 -2.21 1.52
N GLN A 25 9.11 -2.82 0.54
CA GLN A 25 9.61 -4.02 -0.13
C GLN A 25 10.81 -3.72 -1.05
N ASN A 26 10.79 -2.57 -1.73
CA ASN A 26 11.84 -2.13 -2.66
C ASN A 26 11.76 -0.62 -2.89
N GLN A 27 12.76 -0.05 -3.57
CA GLN A 27 12.85 1.38 -3.87
C GLN A 27 12.01 1.84 -5.08
N GLN A 28 11.34 0.90 -5.77
CA GLN A 28 10.61 1.14 -7.02
C GLN A 28 9.08 1.17 -6.82
N SER A 29 8.61 0.99 -5.59
CA SER A 29 7.19 0.94 -5.25
C SER A 29 6.92 1.49 -3.87
N LEU A 30 5.69 1.92 -3.62
CA LEU A 30 5.23 2.32 -2.28
C LEU A 30 4.65 1.14 -1.49
N ARG A 31 4.95 -0.09 -1.92
CA ARG A 31 4.47 -1.31 -1.27
C ARG A 31 5.19 -1.51 0.06
N LEU A 32 4.39 -1.59 1.12
CA LEU A 32 4.84 -1.82 2.48
C LEU A 32 5.14 -3.31 2.71
N THR A 33 6.08 -3.56 3.62
CA THR A 33 6.18 -4.86 4.28
C THR A 33 5.06 -5.01 5.32
N ARG A 34 4.90 -6.21 5.89
CA ARG A 34 3.97 -6.42 7.01
C ARG A 34 4.33 -5.56 8.23
N LYS A 35 5.63 -5.32 8.47
CA LYS A 35 6.11 -4.46 9.56
C LYS A 35 5.86 -2.98 9.24
N GLY A 36 6.10 -2.56 8.00
CA GLY A 36 5.76 -1.22 7.51
C GLY A 36 4.27 -0.91 7.64
N ARG A 37 3.41 -1.84 7.22
CA ARG A 37 1.95 -1.78 7.41
C ARG A 37 1.59 -1.55 8.87
N ASN A 38 2.12 -2.37 9.79
CA ASN A 38 1.84 -2.24 11.23
C ASN A 38 2.22 -0.87 11.78
N LYS A 39 3.36 -0.32 11.35
CA LYS A 39 3.78 1.03 11.77
C LYS A 39 2.85 2.10 11.22
N MET A 40 2.50 2.01 9.93
CA MET A 40 1.61 2.98 9.29
C MET A 40 0.20 2.97 9.90
N MET A 41 -0.39 1.79 10.14
CA MET A 41 -1.74 1.67 10.74
C MET A 41 -1.86 2.27 12.14
N ARG A 42 -0.73 2.41 12.87
CA ARG A 42 -0.72 3.04 14.20
C ARG A 42 -0.70 4.57 14.14
N LYS A 43 -0.33 5.15 13.00
CA LYS A 43 -0.09 6.59 12.85
C LYS A 43 -1.05 7.28 11.90
N TYR A 44 -1.67 6.52 11.00
CA TYR A 44 -2.53 7.05 9.94
C TYR A 44 -3.84 6.27 9.88
N ASP A 45 -4.88 6.96 9.41
CA ASP A 45 -6.11 6.31 9.00
C ASP A 45 -5.83 5.26 7.93
N ASN A 46 -6.56 4.16 8.03
CA ASN A 46 -6.35 3.01 7.17
C ASN A 46 -7.66 2.29 6.91
N TRP A 47 -7.74 1.70 5.73
CA TRP A 47 -8.89 0.93 5.27
C TRP A 47 -8.40 -0.42 4.78
N ALA A 48 -8.85 -1.48 5.46
CA ALA A 48 -8.52 -2.85 5.14
C ALA A 48 -9.66 -3.50 4.35
N PHE A 49 -9.31 -4.18 3.27
CA PHE A 49 -10.24 -4.95 2.45
C PHE A 49 -9.74 -6.39 2.42
N GLU A 50 -10.56 -7.30 2.94
CA GLU A 50 -10.31 -8.73 2.79
C GLU A 50 -10.66 -9.14 1.36
N GLU A 51 -9.71 -9.75 0.68
CA GLU A 51 -9.86 -10.19 -0.70
C GLU A 51 -9.08 -11.48 -0.91
N HIS A 52 -9.80 -12.54 -1.26
CA HIS A 52 -9.23 -13.86 -1.45
C HIS A 52 -8.89 -14.07 -2.92
N GLY A 53 -7.68 -14.57 -3.18
CA GLY A 53 -7.29 -14.94 -4.55
C GLY A 53 -6.61 -13.82 -5.34
N LEU A 54 -6.06 -12.81 -4.66
CA LEU A 54 -5.18 -11.81 -5.28
C LEU A 54 -3.97 -12.50 -5.94
N LYS A 55 -3.82 -12.27 -7.26
CA LYS A 55 -2.79 -12.85 -8.11
C LYS A 55 -1.59 -11.92 -8.25
N ALA A 56 -0.49 -12.42 -8.81
CA ALA A 56 0.70 -11.61 -9.07
C ALA A 56 0.40 -10.43 -10.02
N GLY A 57 -0.49 -10.61 -11.00
CA GLY A 57 -0.95 -9.54 -11.89
C GLY A 57 -1.59 -8.37 -11.14
N ASP A 58 -2.39 -8.66 -10.11
CA ASP A 58 -3.05 -7.66 -9.27
C ASP A 58 -2.01 -6.80 -8.52
N GLN A 59 -0.89 -7.40 -8.10
CA GLN A 59 0.20 -6.67 -7.45
C GLN A 59 0.90 -5.69 -8.40
N ILE A 60 1.10 -6.10 -9.66
CA ILE A 60 1.72 -5.25 -10.69
C ILE A 60 0.78 -4.10 -11.06
N ALA A 61 -0.51 -4.38 -11.25
CA ALA A 61 -1.52 -3.35 -11.52
C ALA A 61 -1.57 -2.32 -10.38
N LEU A 62 -1.62 -2.79 -9.14
CA LEU A 62 -1.61 -1.91 -7.97
C LEU A 62 -0.32 -1.10 -7.86
N GLN A 63 0.85 -1.69 -8.13
CA GLN A 63 2.13 -0.96 -8.14
C GLN A 63 2.15 0.20 -9.14
N ARG A 64 1.52 0.04 -10.31
CA ARG A 64 1.41 1.11 -11.31
C ARG A 64 0.40 2.18 -10.92
N LYS A 65 -0.66 1.80 -10.20
CA LYS A 65 -1.76 2.68 -9.81
C LYS A 65 -1.43 3.54 -8.59
N MET A 66 -0.70 3.00 -7.62
CA MET A 66 -0.57 3.63 -6.30
C MET A 66 0.45 4.77 -6.27
N THR A 67 -0.02 5.91 -5.78
CA THR A 67 0.78 7.11 -5.50
C THR A 67 1.04 7.31 -4.01
N TYR A 68 0.45 6.47 -3.16
CA TYR A 68 0.61 6.49 -1.70
C TYR A 68 1.04 5.10 -1.18
N PRO A 69 1.64 5.03 0.03
CA PRO A 69 1.95 3.76 0.68
C PRO A 69 0.74 2.83 0.77
N TYR A 70 0.97 1.55 0.52
CA TYR A 70 -0.09 0.55 0.54
C TYR A 70 0.47 -0.82 0.94
N PHE A 71 -0.40 -1.69 1.43
CA PHE A 71 -0.07 -3.09 1.68
C PHE A 71 -0.97 -3.99 0.85
N ILE A 72 -0.39 -5.08 0.32
CA ILE A 72 -1.13 -6.14 -0.36
C ILE A 72 -0.43 -7.48 -0.09
N ASP A 73 -1.23 -8.48 0.28
CA ASP A 73 -0.83 -9.88 0.23
C ASP A 73 -1.93 -10.72 -0.45
N LYS A 74 -1.89 -12.06 -0.31
CA LYS A 74 -2.87 -12.95 -0.97
C LYS A 74 -4.28 -12.89 -0.37
N LYS A 75 -4.44 -12.24 0.79
CA LYS A 75 -5.68 -12.25 1.59
C LYS A 75 -6.26 -10.87 1.80
N MET A 76 -5.47 -9.82 1.71
CA MET A 76 -5.94 -8.47 2.01
C MET A 76 -5.17 -7.37 1.31
N ILE A 77 -5.83 -6.22 1.21
CA ILE A 77 -5.26 -4.94 0.83
C ILE A 77 -5.48 -3.96 1.97
N VAL A 78 -4.48 -3.11 2.26
CA VAL A 78 -4.62 -1.97 3.18
C VAL A 78 -4.21 -0.70 2.47
N LEU A 79 -5.14 0.26 2.45
CA LEU A 79 -4.97 1.58 1.84
C LEU A 79 -4.89 2.65 2.92
N PHE A 80 -4.15 3.72 2.64
CA PHE A 80 -3.89 4.83 3.55
C PHE A 80 -4.40 6.16 2.98
N THR A 81 -5.35 6.10 2.06
CA THR A 81 -5.99 7.24 1.42
C THR A 81 -7.50 7.00 1.34
N GLU A 82 -8.28 7.99 1.77
CA GLU A 82 -9.73 7.90 1.78
C GLU A 82 -10.28 7.73 0.35
N ARG A 83 -9.72 8.46 -0.62
CA ARG A 83 -10.16 8.38 -2.03
C ARG A 83 -10.00 6.98 -2.60
N ASP A 84 -8.84 6.34 -2.41
CA ASP A 84 -8.63 4.99 -2.96
C ASP A 84 -9.47 3.96 -2.22
N ALA A 85 -9.62 4.11 -0.89
CA ALA A 85 -10.50 3.27 -0.09
C ALA A 85 -11.97 3.38 -0.53
N PHE A 86 -12.45 4.60 -0.80
CA PHE A 86 -13.79 4.84 -1.30
C PHE A 86 -14.01 4.14 -2.66
N MET A 87 -13.08 4.31 -3.59
CA MET A 87 -13.16 3.68 -4.91
C MET A 87 -13.09 2.15 -4.82
N ALA A 88 -12.22 1.61 -3.96
CA ALA A 88 -12.13 0.18 -3.69
C ALA A 88 -13.42 -0.38 -3.07
N LYS A 89 -14.07 0.38 -2.19
CA LYS A 89 -15.36 0.00 -1.60
C LYS A 89 -16.48 -0.03 -2.65
N MET A 90 -16.49 0.92 -3.59
CA MET A 90 -17.52 1.03 -4.64
C MET A 90 -17.40 -0.07 -5.70
N ALA A 91 -16.21 -0.32 -6.23
CA ALA A 91 -15.99 -1.29 -7.31
C ALA A 91 -15.68 -2.72 -6.81
N GLY A 92 -15.57 -2.91 -5.48
CA GLY A 92 -14.90 -4.06 -4.89
C GLY A 92 -13.37 -3.96 -5.04
N ALA A 93 -12.62 -4.46 -4.06
CA ALA A 93 -11.15 -4.29 -4.04
C ALA A 93 -10.49 -4.84 -5.30
N LYS A 94 -10.91 -6.03 -5.77
CA LYS A 94 -10.45 -6.57 -7.04
C LYS A 94 -10.91 -5.76 -8.27
N GLY A 95 -12.18 -5.38 -8.35
CA GLY A 95 -12.69 -4.60 -9.48
C GLY A 95 -11.96 -3.26 -9.64
N TRP A 96 -11.68 -2.62 -8.51
CA TRP A 96 -10.88 -1.39 -8.46
C TRP A 96 -9.43 -1.61 -8.90
N ILE A 97 -8.76 -2.69 -8.49
CA ILE A 97 -7.40 -3.01 -8.96
C ILE A 97 -7.39 -3.22 -10.47
N ASP A 98 -8.37 -3.96 -10.99
CA ASP A 98 -8.49 -4.29 -12.41
C ASP A 98 -8.83 -3.05 -13.27
N GLY A 99 -9.12 -1.90 -12.65
CA GLY A 99 -9.48 -0.67 -13.35
C GLY A 99 -10.87 -0.71 -13.98
N LYS A 100 -11.74 -1.61 -13.49
CA LYS A 100 -13.14 -1.64 -13.92
C LYS A 100 -13.87 -0.43 -13.30
N PRO A 101 -14.67 0.30 -14.10
CA PRO A 101 -15.47 1.42 -13.62
C PRO A 101 -16.51 0.97 -12.59
#